data_AF-A0A497TLU8-F1
#
_entry.id   AF-A0A497TLU8-F1
#
_cell.length_a   1.000
_cell.length_b   1.000
_cell.length_c   1.000
_cell.angle_alpha   90.00
_cell.angle_beta   90.00
_cell.angle_gamma   90.00
#
_symmetry.space_group_name_H-M   'P 1'
#
loop_
_entity.id
_entity.type
_entity.pdbx_description
1 polymer ?
#
loop_
_entity_poly.entity_id
_entity_poly.type
_entity_poly.pdbx_seq_one_letter_code
_entity_poly.pdbx_strand_id
1 'polypeptide(L)' 'MSQQKRVTENTTVEEIMKMPRGAEILAKHRLPCLTCPMAAYEIGSLKIGDVARLYGIDVKKLLDELNKVKE' A
#
# COMPACT_ATOMS: atom_id res chain seq x y z
N MET A 1 19.04 9.82 -9.03
CA MET A 1 18.83 9.70 -7.57
C MET A 1 18.15 8.37 -7.30
N SER A 2 18.93 7.33 -7.00
CA SER A 2 18.42 5.96 -6.86
C SER A 2 18.13 5.67 -5.39
N GLN A 3 16.98 6.13 -4.89
CA GLN A 3 16.54 5.78 -3.54
C GLN A 3 15.81 4.46 -3.61
N GLN A 4 16.43 3.40 -3.09
CA GLN A 4 15.74 2.17 -2.73
C GLN A 4 14.79 2.47 -1.56
N LYS A 5 13.66 3.13 -1.83
CA LYS A 5 12.68 3.56 -0.81
C LYS A 5 12.06 2.34 -0.16
N ARG A 6 12.50 1.95 1.03
CA ARG A 6 11.75 1.00 1.87
C ARG A 6 10.32 1.50 2.00
N VAL A 7 9.36 0.60 1.89
CA VAL A 7 7.95 0.96 2.08
C VAL A 7 7.75 1.18 3.58
N THR A 8 7.14 2.30 3.94
CA THR A 8 6.84 2.66 5.33
C THR A 8 5.39 3.09 5.44
N GLU A 9 4.89 3.31 6.67
CA GLU A 9 3.53 3.80 6.87
C GLU A 9 3.27 5.17 6.23
N ASN A 10 4.33 5.94 5.98
CA ASN A 10 4.27 7.23 5.28
C ASN A 10 4.23 7.10 3.75
N THR A 11 4.42 5.90 3.20
CA THR A 11 4.32 5.67 1.76
C THR A 11 2.86 5.76 1.33
N THR A 12 2.59 6.46 0.23
CA THR A 12 1.24 6.58 -0.32
C THR A 12 0.80 5.29 -0.99
N VAL A 13 -0.51 5.04 -1.03
CA VAL A 13 -1.07 3.86 -1.69
C VAL A 13 -0.71 3.85 -3.18
N GLU A 14 -0.71 5.02 -3.82
CA GLU A 14 -0.31 5.15 -5.24
C GLU A 14 1.13 4.66 -5.48
N GLU A 15 2.08 5.01 -4.62
CA GLU A 15 3.47 4.54 -4.75
C GLU A 15 3.59 3.03 -4.59
N ILE A 16 2.76 2.43 -3.72
CA ILE A 16 2.71 0.97 -3.55
C ILE A 16 2.08 0.32 -4.79
N MET A 17 1.03 0.91 -5.37
CA MET A 17 0.42 0.42 -6.62
C MET A 17 1.39 0.45 -7.80
N LYS A 18 2.35 1.37 -7.83
CA LYS A 18 3.43 1.39 -8.84
C LYS A 18 4.47 0.28 -8.65
N MET A 19 4.51 -0.39 -7.49
CA MET A 19 5.45 -1.47 -7.24
C MET A 19 5.01 -2.77 -7.91
N PRO A 20 5.96 -3.57 -8.42
CA PRO A 20 5.66 -4.92 -8.86
C PRO A 20 5.05 -5.70 -7.67
N ARG A 21 3.83 -6.23 -7.87
CA ARG A 21 3.03 -6.98 -6.88
C ARG A 21 2.50 -6.17 -5.68
N GLY A 22 2.68 -4.84 -5.63
CA GLY A 22 2.11 -4.03 -4.55
C GLY A 22 0.58 -4.08 -4.53
N ALA A 23 -0.06 -4.01 -5.70
CA ALA A 23 -1.50 -4.17 -5.85
C ALA A 23 -2.00 -5.56 -5.39
N GLU A 24 -1.25 -6.63 -5.67
CA GLU A 24 -1.56 -8.00 -5.26
C GLU A 24 -1.53 -8.13 -3.72
N ILE A 25 -0.50 -7.57 -3.08
CA ILE A 25 -0.40 -7.58 -1.62
C ILE A 25 -1.55 -6.79 -0.99
N LEU A 26 -1.85 -5.59 -1.50
CA LEU A 26 -2.96 -4.79 -0.97
C LEU A 26 -4.31 -5.51 -1.12
N ALA A 27 -4.53 -6.19 -2.25
CA ALA A 27 -5.72 -7.01 -2.47
C ALA A 27 -5.78 -8.20 -1.49
N LYS A 28 -4.65 -8.87 -1.24
CA LYS A 28 -4.53 -9.97 -0.26
C LYS A 28 -4.86 -9.52 1.17
N HIS A 29 -4.53 -8.27 1.51
CA HIS A 29 -4.87 -7.64 2.79
C HIS A 29 -6.31 -7.11 2.88
N ARG A 30 -7.18 -7.47 1.91
CA ARG A 30 -8.60 -7.12 1.85
C ARG A 30 -8.88 -5.62 1.85
N LEU A 31 -8.06 -4.81 1.18
CA LEU A 31 -8.39 -3.40 0.98
C LEU A 31 -9.52 -3.30 -0.08
N PRO A 32 -10.79 -3.11 0.32
CA PRO A 32 -11.94 -3.34 -0.57
C PRO A 32 -12.15 -2.20 -1.59
N CYS A 33 -11.31 -1.17 -1.55
CA CYS A 33 -11.55 0.12 -2.20
C CYS A 33 -10.58 0.41 -3.35
N LEU A 34 -9.74 -0.56 -3.74
CA LEU A 34 -8.79 -0.39 -4.86
C LEU A 34 -9.41 -0.69 -6.23
N THR A 35 -10.56 -1.35 -6.26
CA THR A 35 -11.25 -1.73 -7.51
C THR A 35 -12.18 -0.64 -8.03
N CYS A 36 -12.55 0.33 -7.19
CA CYS A 36 -13.36 1.48 -7.60
C CYS A 36 -12.43 2.65 -7.98
N PRO A 37 -12.52 3.21 -9.20
CA PRO A 37 -11.59 4.25 -9.66
C PRO A 37 -11.63 5.52 -8.81
N MET A 38 -12.80 5.88 -8.28
CA MET A 38 -12.95 7.05 -7.41
C MET A 38 -12.26 6.84 -6.06
N ALA A 39 -12.50 5.68 -5.43
CA ALA A 39 -11.88 5.37 -4.15
C ALA A 39 -10.37 5.16 -4.28
N ALA A 40 -9.90 4.53 -5.36
CA ALA A 40 -8.47 4.37 -5.65
C ALA A 40 -7.76 5.73 -5.81
N TYR A 41 -8.42 6.72 -6.41
CA TYR A 41 -7.89 8.07 -6.53
C TYR A 41 -7.81 8.78 -5.18
N GLU A 42 -8.89 8.74 -4.38
CA GLU A 42 -8.93 9.36 -3.04
C GLU A 42 -7.90 8.73 -2.09
N ILE A 43 -7.86 7.40 -1.98
CA ILE A 43 -6.91 6.71 -1.11
C ILE A 43 -5.49 6.68 -1.67
N GLY A 44 -5.34 6.88 -2.99
CA GLY A 44 -4.05 6.92 -3.69
C GLY A 44 -3.12 8.00 -3.13
N SER A 45 -3.69 9.18 -2.81
CA SER A 45 -2.96 10.27 -2.16
C SER A 45 -2.78 10.09 -0.65
N LEU A 46 -3.49 9.14 -0.03
CA LEU A 46 -3.37 8.87 1.39
C LEU A 46 -2.19 7.93 1.68
N LYS A 47 -1.68 8.05 2.89
CA LYS A 47 -0.64 7.18 3.44
C LYS A 47 -1.22 5.79 3.73
N ILE A 48 -0.47 4.76 3.39
CA ILE A 48 -0.90 3.38 3.63
C ILE A 48 -1.11 3.11 5.12
N GLY A 49 -0.38 3.78 6.00
CA GLY A 49 -0.57 3.65 7.45
C GLY A 49 -1.93 4.12 7.93
N ASP A 50 -2.38 5.28 7.44
CA ASP A 50 -3.69 5.84 7.79
C ASP A 50 -4.81 4.98 7.21
N VAL A 51 -4.69 4.60 5.94
CA VAL A 51 -5.64 3.70 5.26
C VAL A 51 -5.72 2.36 6.01
N ALA A 52 -4.58 1.75 6.32
CA ALA A 52 -4.56 0.49 7.05
C ALA A 52 -5.23 0.60 8.43
N ARG A 53 -4.96 1.67 9.20
CA ARG A 53 -5.63 1.90 10.49
C ARG A 53 -7.15 2.10 10.33
N LEU A 54 -7.58 2.86 9.33
CA LEU A 54 -9.00 3.14 9.05
C LEU A 54 -9.78 1.85 8.75
N TYR A 55 -9.19 0.96 7.95
CA TYR A 55 -9.78 -0.33 7.59
C TYR A 55 -9.46 -1.47 8.57
N GLY A 56 -8.73 -1.20 9.66
CA GLY A 56 -8.31 -2.22 10.63
C GLY A 56 -7.32 -3.26 10.07
N ILE A 57 -6.58 -2.90 9.03
CA ILE A 57 -5.53 -3.70 8.41
C ILE A 57 -4.25 -3.58 9.23
N ASP A 58 -3.56 -4.71 9.39
CA ASP A 58 -2.29 -4.78 10.10
C ASP A 58 -1.16 -4.16 9.26
N VAL A 59 -0.93 -2.86 9.44
CA VAL A 59 0.09 -2.09 8.72
C VAL A 59 1.48 -2.72 8.86
N LYS A 60 1.82 -3.30 10.02
CA LYS A 60 3.13 -3.90 10.24
C LYS A 60 3.35 -5.10 9.33
N LYS A 61 2.37 -6.03 9.28
CA LYS A 61 2.43 -7.19 8.38
C LYS A 61 2.44 -6.77 6.92
N LEU A 62 1.62 -5.78 6.56
CA LEU A 62 1.56 -5.26 5.20
C LEU A 62 2.91 -4.70 4.75
N LEU A 63 3.55 -3.87 5.58
CA LEU A 63 4.87 -3.30 5.30
C LEU A 63 5.95 -4.37 5.23
N ASP A 64 5.89 -5.40 6.08
CA ASP A 64 6.82 -6.53 6.06
C ASP A 64 6.73 -7.30 4.73
N GLU A 65 5.53 -7.67 4.28
CA GLU A 65 5.29 -8.31 2.98
C GLU A 65 5.75 -7.41 1.81
N LEU A 66 5.41 -6.11 1.84
CA LEU A 66 5.79 -5.16 0.79
C LEU A 66 7.31 -4.97 0.69
N ASN A 67 8.03 -5.01 1.80
CA ASN A 67 9.49 -4.94 1.79
C ASN A 67 10.15 -6.28 1.44
N LYS A 68 9.49 -7.43 1.70
CA LYS A 68 9.97 -8.77 1.30
C LYS A 68 9.91 -9.00 -0.21
N VAL A 69 8.94 -8.41 -0.90
CA VAL A 69 8.78 -8.57 -2.35
C VAL A 69 9.82 -7.78 -3.17
N LYS A 70 10.71 -7.02 -2.50
CA LYS A 70 11.84 -6.35 -3.15
C LYS A 70 13.00 -7.26 -3.56
N GLU A 71 12.87 -8.58 -3.39
CA GLU A 71 13.90 -9.56 -3.74
C GLU A 71 13.77 -10.05 -5.19
#